data_AF-A0AA39J6W9-F1
#
_entry.id   AF-A0AA39J6W9-F1
#
_cell.length_a   1.000
_cell.length_b   1.000
_cell.length_c   1.000
_cell.angle_alpha   90.00
_cell.angle_beta   90.00
_cell.angle_gamma   90.00
#
_symmetry.space_group_name_H-M   'P 1'
#
loop_
_entity.id
_entity.type
_entity.pdbx_description
1 polymer ?
#
loop_
_entity_poly.entity_id
_entity_poly.type
_entity_poly.pdbx_seq_one_letter_code
_entity_poly.pdbx_strand_id
1 'polypeptide(L)'
;MRPLHLAWMLVAPYITLVSAQDLTPFTSWKNPNIASSKDDRISIASAALEKAVSMLQPNGKFGDSTHATSSRLYAQMAEFDRLTNQTKYKETLKQGFALAKLDNSEFLNKISVCSKHYGYAAARAYITYQDPDFLDFSVTLWTSARCYMISKEQAVSGNTDVKQFNLSTSCPGATSLAGGTYWVSHDLHQCLIDPLRN
;
A
#
# COMPACT_ATOMS: atom_id res chain seq x y z
N MET A 1 -41.12 32.79 -40.46
CA MET A 1 -41.29 31.46 -39.82
C MET A 1 -40.07 30.62 -40.14
N ARG A 2 -39.23 30.30 -39.16
CA ARG A 2 -38.07 29.39 -39.27
C ARG A 2 -38.30 28.24 -38.28
N PRO A 3 -38.09 26.97 -38.65
CA PRO A 3 -38.26 25.86 -37.71
C PRO A 3 -37.02 25.75 -36.81
N LEU A 4 -37.26 25.59 -35.50
CA LEU A 4 -36.24 25.20 -34.52
C LEU A 4 -36.00 23.70 -34.65
N HIS A 5 -34.78 23.28 -34.99
CA HIS A 5 -34.36 21.88 -34.88
C HIS A 5 -33.88 21.64 -33.43
N LEU A 6 -34.69 20.92 -32.64
CA LEU A 6 -34.25 20.34 -31.38
C LEU A 6 -33.29 19.17 -31.67
N ALA A 7 -32.00 19.39 -31.45
CA ALA A 7 -31.00 18.33 -31.40
C ALA A 7 -31.12 17.59 -30.06
N TRP A 8 -31.78 16.42 -30.07
CA TRP A 8 -31.73 15.48 -28.95
C TRP A 8 -30.34 14.83 -28.90
N MET A 9 -29.48 15.25 -27.98
CA MET A 9 -28.28 14.50 -27.65
C MET A 9 -28.65 13.36 -26.69
N LEU A 10 -28.73 12.15 -27.23
CA LEU A 10 -28.74 10.91 -26.45
C LEU A 10 -27.37 10.78 -25.75
N VAL A 11 -27.31 11.16 -24.48
CA VAL A 11 -26.19 10.83 -23.60
C VAL A 11 -26.32 9.34 -23.26
N ALA A 12 -25.59 8.49 -23.99
CA ALA A 12 -25.46 7.08 -23.65
C ALA A 12 -24.60 6.95 -22.37
N PRO A 13 -25.12 6.46 -21.24
CA PRO A 13 -24.30 6.18 -20.09
C PRO A 13 -23.38 4.98 -20.40
N TYR A 14 -22.09 5.24 -20.53
CA TYR A 14 -21.07 4.19 -20.54
C TYR A 14 -21.03 3.54 -19.15
N ILE A 15 -21.79 2.46 -18.98
CA ILE A 15 -21.66 1.58 -17.81
C ILE A 15 -20.42 0.72 -18.06
N THR A 16 -19.30 1.08 -17.45
CA THR A 16 -18.14 0.20 -17.38
C THR A 16 -18.45 -0.93 -16.39
N LEU A 17 -18.82 -2.10 -16.92
CA LEU A 17 -18.84 -3.33 -16.13
C LEU A 17 -17.41 -3.63 -15.67
N VAL A 18 -17.15 -3.49 -14.38
CA VAL A 18 -15.94 -4.04 -13.76
C VAL A 18 -16.12 -5.54 -13.68
N SER A 19 -15.62 -6.26 -14.67
CA SER A 19 -15.46 -7.71 -14.57
C SER A 19 -14.47 -8.00 -13.43
N ALA A 20 -14.88 -8.84 -12.48
CA ALA A 20 -13.92 -9.43 -11.54
C ALA A 20 -12.82 -10.12 -12.37
N GLN A 21 -11.55 -9.74 -12.15
CA GLN A 21 -10.44 -10.38 -12.84
C GLN A 21 -10.43 -11.86 -12.45
N ASP A 22 -10.34 -12.74 -13.45
CA ASP A 22 -10.08 -14.14 -13.21
C ASP A 22 -8.69 -14.26 -12.57
N LEU A 23 -8.67 -14.57 -11.28
CA LEU A 23 -7.45 -14.78 -10.50
C LEU A 23 -6.97 -16.22 -10.57
N THR A 24 -7.52 -17.05 -11.46
CA THR A 24 -6.95 -18.39 -11.68
C THR A 24 -5.52 -18.23 -12.20
N PRO A 25 -4.52 -18.77 -11.47
CA PRO A 25 -3.15 -18.70 -11.93
C PRO A 25 -3.05 -19.38 -13.29
N PHE A 26 -2.30 -18.76 -14.21
CA PHE A 26 -1.96 -19.40 -15.48
C PHE A 26 -1.42 -20.81 -15.20
N THR A 27 -1.88 -21.81 -15.96
CA THR A 27 -1.50 -23.21 -15.70
C THR A 27 0.00 -23.46 -15.79
N SER A 28 0.72 -22.63 -16.56
CA SER A 28 2.19 -22.63 -16.64
C SER A 28 2.89 -22.21 -15.33
N TRP A 29 2.19 -21.55 -14.41
CA TRP A 29 2.69 -21.21 -13.07
C TRP A 29 2.44 -22.33 -12.05
N LYS A 30 1.64 -23.33 -12.42
CA LYS A 30 1.35 -24.48 -11.57
C LYS A 30 2.49 -25.49 -11.71
N ASN A 31 3.27 -25.66 -10.64
CA ASN A 31 4.44 -26.56 -10.56
C ASN A 31 5.61 -26.16 -11.48
N PRO A 32 6.24 -24.99 -11.27
CA PRO A 32 7.43 -24.61 -12.03
C PRO A 32 8.56 -25.62 -11.79
N ASN A 33 9.27 -25.99 -12.85
CA ASN A 33 10.50 -26.77 -12.73
C ASN A 33 11.63 -25.86 -12.22
N ILE A 34 11.96 -25.96 -10.94
CA ILE A 34 13.03 -25.17 -10.32
C ILE A 34 14.31 -26.02 -10.29
N ALA A 35 15.20 -25.76 -11.25
CA ALA A 35 16.47 -26.48 -11.37
C ALA A 35 17.56 -26.01 -10.38
N SER A 36 17.39 -24.84 -9.76
CA SER A 36 18.36 -24.28 -8.80
C SER A 36 18.18 -24.86 -7.40
N SER A 37 19.30 -25.03 -6.68
CA SER A 37 19.26 -25.50 -5.30
C SER A 37 18.61 -24.46 -4.37
N LYS A 38 18.26 -24.88 -3.15
CA LYS A 38 17.77 -23.93 -2.13
C LYS A 38 18.83 -22.88 -1.79
N ASP A 39 20.08 -23.30 -1.64
CA ASP A 39 21.18 -22.42 -1.23
C ASP A 39 21.53 -21.41 -2.34
N ASP A 40 21.50 -21.84 -3.61
CA ASP A 40 21.68 -20.92 -4.74
C ASP A 40 20.59 -19.84 -4.77
N ARG A 41 19.33 -20.23 -4.52
CA ARG A 41 18.22 -19.27 -4.49
C ARG A 41 18.33 -18.30 -3.33
N ILE A 42 18.76 -18.77 -2.15
CA ILE A 42 19.01 -17.93 -0.98
C ILE A 42 20.15 -16.95 -1.28
N SER A 43 21.24 -17.43 -1.88
CA SER A 43 22.39 -16.60 -2.25
C SER A 43 22.01 -15.51 -3.24
N ILE A 44 21.30 -15.86 -4.32
CA ILE A 44 20.81 -14.90 -5.33
C ILE A 44 19.88 -13.86 -4.69
N ALA A 45 18.92 -14.29 -3.87
CA ALA A 45 17.99 -13.40 -3.20
C ALA A 45 18.69 -12.47 -2.19
N SER A 46 19.64 -12.98 -1.40
CA SER A 46 20.46 -12.18 -0.49
C SER A 46 21.25 -11.13 -1.24
N ALA A 47 21.94 -11.51 -2.33
CA ALA A 47 22.74 -10.58 -3.13
C ALA A 47 21.86 -9.48 -3.77
N ALA A 48 20.66 -9.82 -4.24
CA ALA A 48 19.71 -8.84 -4.77
C ALA A 48 19.23 -7.87 -3.69
N LEU A 49 18.92 -8.35 -2.49
CA LEU A 49 18.52 -7.52 -1.36
C LEU A 49 19.67 -6.61 -0.90
N GLU A 50 20.89 -7.12 -0.80
CA GLU A 50 22.08 -6.32 -0.48
C GLU A 50 22.31 -5.22 -1.52
N LYS A 51 22.16 -5.54 -2.81
CA LYS A 51 22.25 -4.54 -3.87
C LYS A 51 21.17 -3.47 -3.74
N ALA A 52 19.94 -3.85 -3.42
CA ALA A 52 18.86 -2.88 -3.19
C ALA A 52 19.13 -2.02 -1.96
N VAL A 53 19.61 -2.60 -0.85
CA VAL A 53 19.99 -1.87 0.36
C VAL A 53 21.12 -0.88 0.07
N SER A 54 22.11 -1.24 -0.75
CA SER A 54 23.21 -0.34 -1.11
C SER A 54 22.76 0.88 -1.94
N MET A 55 21.55 0.87 -2.47
CA MET A 55 20.96 1.98 -3.23
C MET A 55 20.12 2.92 -2.34
N LEU A 56 19.96 2.60 -1.06
CA LEU A 56 19.34 3.50 -0.10
C LEU A 56 20.28 4.65 0.24
N GLN A 57 19.74 5.86 0.22
CA GLN A 57 20.38 7.05 0.75
C GLN A 57 20.40 7.03 2.28
N PRO A 58 21.21 7.89 2.94
CA PRO A 58 21.29 7.96 4.41
C PRO A 58 19.94 8.23 5.11
N ASN A 59 18.97 8.81 4.42
CA ASN A 59 17.61 9.05 4.92
C ASN A 59 16.68 7.81 4.79
N GLY A 60 17.20 6.67 4.34
CA GLY A 60 16.43 5.43 4.17
C GLY A 60 15.56 5.39 2.91
N LYS A 61 15.68 6.37 2.01
CA LYS A 61 14.96 6.41 0.72
C LYS A 61 15.84 5.93 -0.41
N PHE A 62 15.23 5.41 -1.47
CA PHE A 62 15.91 5.36 -2.77
C PHE A 62 15.88 6.76 -3.37
N GLY A 63 17.03 7.32 -3.79
CA GLY A 63 17.13 8.52 -4.65
C GLY A 63 15.96 9.53 -4.58
N ASP A 64 15.41 9.85 -5.75
CA ASP A 64 14.24 10.74 -5.91
C ASP A 64 12.90 10.02 -5.62
N SER A 65 12.92 8.97 -4.80
CA SER A 65 11.75 8.16 -4.51
C SER A 65 11.07 8.54 -3.20
N THR A 66 9.80 8.18 -3.09
CA THR A 66 9.06 8.28 -1.84
C THR A 66 9.45 7.16 -0.88
N HIS A 67 9.21 7.38 0.42
CA HIS A 67 9.36 6.36 1.44
C HIS A 67 8.58 5.06 1.13
N ALA A 68 7.46 5.13 0.40
CA ALA A 68 6.65 3.97 0.04
C ALA A 68 7.46 2.88 -0.69
N THR A 69 8.38 3.28 -1.57
CA THR A 69 9.24 2.34 -2.31
C THR A 69 10.17 1.59 -1.36
N SER A 70 10.85 2.30 -0.45
CA SER A 70 11.72 1.69 0.57
C SER A 70 10.96 0.74 1.48
N SER A 71 9.73 1.04 1.87
CA SER A 71 8.96 0.11 2.72
C SER A 71 8.62 -1.22 2.07
N ARG A 72 8.52 -1.27 0.74
CA ARG A 72 8.32 -2.55 0.04
C ARG A 72 9.58 -3.41 0.13
N LEU A 73 10.75 -2.79 -0.03
CA LEU A 73 12.03 -3.46 0.22
C LEU A 73 12.11 -3.94 1.68
N TYR A 74 11.73 -3.10 2.65
CA TYR A 74 11.74 -3.46 4.07
C TYR A 74 10.87 -4.69 4.39
N ALA A 75 9.67 -4.78 3.80
CA ALA A 75 8.83 -5.97 3.95
C ALA A 75 9.50 -7.23 3.35
N GLN A 76 10.18 -7.09 2.21
CA GLN A 76 10.91 -8.21 1.58
C GLN A 76 12.12 -8.65 2.40
N MET A 77 12.85 -7.73 3.02
CA MET A 77 13.97 -8.03 3.93
C MET A 77 13.50 -8.86 5.14
N ALA A 78 12.41 -8.44 5.78
CA ALA A 78 11.81 -9.18 6.89
C ALA A 78 11.33 -10.58 6.46
N GLU A 79 10.74 -10.71 5.27
CA GLU A 79 10.31 -12.01 4.74
C GLU A 79 11.45 -12.94 4.37
N PHE A 80 12.53 -12.39 3.80
CA PHE A 80 13.72 -13.17 3.51
C PHE A 80 14.29 -13.77 4.79
N ASP A 81 14.48 -12.94 5.82
CA ASP A 81 14.95 -13.37 7.14
C ASP A 81 14.02 -14.44 7.74
N ARG A 82 12.70 -14.28 7.60
CA ARG A 82 11.72 -15.28 8.06
C ARG A 82 11.86 -16.61 7.34
N LEU A 83 11.95 -16.58 6.01
CA LEU A 83 12.01 -17.78 5.16
C LEU A 83 13.35 -18.51 5.25
N THR A 84 14.41 -17.79 5.64
CA THR A 84 15.76 -18.33 5.80
C THR A 84 16.16 -18.57 7.25
N ASN A 85 15.28 -18.23 8.20
CA ASN A 85 15.50 -18.30 9.64
C ASN A 85 16.75 -17.52 10.08
N GLN A 86 16.84 -16.26 9.66
CA GLN A 86 17.94 -15.34 9.95
C GLN A 86 17.41 -14.02 10.52
N THR A 87 18.32 -13.19 11.03
CA THR A 87 18.00 -11.84 11.52
C THR A 87 18.89 -10.77 10.90
N LYS A 88 19.38 -11.04 9.69
CA LYS A 88 20.40 -10.25 8.99
C LYS A 88 20.00 -8.78 8.84
N TYR A 89 18.72 -8.53 8.57
CA TYR A 89 18.23 -7.21 8.22
C TYR A 89 17.54 -6.47 9.36
N LYS A 90 17.43 -7.08 10.54
CA LYS A 90 16.68 -6.53 11.68
C LYS A 90 17.10 -5.10 12.02
N GLU A 91 18.40 -4.84 12.19
CA GLU A 91 18.89 -3.51 12.58
C GLU A 91 18.69 -2.46 11.48
N THR A 92 18.90 -2.84 10.21
CA THR A 92 18.61 -1.96 9.07
C THR A 92 17.14 -1.54 9.04
N LEU A 93 16.23 -2.46 9.37
CA LEU A 93 14.79 -2.17 9.45
C LEU A 93 14.47 -1.22 10.61
N LYS A 94 15.07 -1.42 11.80
CA LYS A 94 14.89 -0.50 12.93
C LYS A 94 15.32 0.92 12.55
N GLN A 95 16.48 1.06 11.92
CA GLN A 95 17.01 2.34 11.46
C GLN A 95 16.10 2.98 10.39
N GLY A 96 15.69 2.22 9.38
CA GLY A 96 14.82 2.71 8.31
C GLY A 96 13.46 3.22 8.82
N PHE A 97 12.86 2.52 9.78
CA PHE A 97 11.61 2.95 10.40
C PHE A 97 11.78 4.19 11.28
N ALA A 98 12.89 4.32 12.01
CA ALA A 98 13.19 5.51 12.78
C ALA A 98 13.37 6.75 11.86
N LEU A 99 14.09 6.59 10.75
CA LEU A 99 14.30 7.66 9.76
C LEU A 99 12.98 8.13 9.14
N ALA A 100 12.05 7.21 8.84
CA ALA A 100 10.73 7.58 8.32
C ALA A 100 9.90 8.43 9.31
N LYS A 101 10.04 8.20 10.62
CA LYS A 101 9.41 9.05 11.64
C LYS A 101 10.04 10.45 11.72
N LEU A 102 11.35 10.55 11.51
CA LEU A 102 12.08 11.82 11.60
C LEU A 102 11.81 12.73 10.39
N ASP A 103 11.72 12.15 9.20
CA ASP A 103 11.50 12.90 7.95
C ASP A 103 10.10 13.52 7.86
N ASN A 104 9.11 12.95 8.57
CA ASN A 104 7.75 13.46 8.59
C ASN A 104 7.12 13.23 9.97
N SER A 105 6.98 14.29 10.76
CA SER A 105 6.37 14.24 12.10
C SER A 105 4.90 13.81 12.08
N GLU A 106 4.20 13.96 10.95
CA GLU A 106 2.83 13.47 10.75
C GLU A 106 2.76 12.04 10.20
N PHE A 107 3.89 11.37 9.97
CA PHE A 107 3.96 10.06 9.31
C PHE A 107 3.05 9.01 9.96
N LEU A 108 2.96 9.03 11.29
CA LEU A 108 2.13 8.11 12.07
C LEU A 108 0.67 8.56 12.19
N ASN A 109 0.40 9.86 12.05
CA ASN A 109 -0.91 10.47 12.32
C ASN A 109 -1.73 10.71 11.04
N LYS A 110 -1.08 10.83 9.89
CA LYS A 110 -1.73 11.05 8.59
C LYS A 110 -1.54 9.85 7.68
N ILE A 111 -2.66 9.22 7.33
CA ILE A 111 -2.64 8.05 6.45
C ILE A 111 -2.33 8.50 5.03
N SER A 112 -1.12 8.18 4.58
CA SER A 112 -0.64 8.32 3.21
C SER A 112 -0.43 6.93 2.61
N VAL A 113 -0.25 6.87 1.28
CA VAL A 113 0.19 5.63 0.62
C VAL A 113 1.50 5.15 1.25
N CYS A 114 2.41 6.07 1.61
CA CYS A 114 3.66 5.74 2.28
C CYS A 114 3.45 5.05 3.63
N SER A 115 2.63 5.62 4.52
CA SER A 115 2.47 5.08 5.87
C SER A 115 1.78 3.70 5.88
N LYS A 116 0.87 3.42 4.94
CA LYS A 116 0.27 2.06 4.79
C LYS A 116 1.31 0.97 4.52
N HIS A 117 2.27 1.22 3.64
CA HIS A 117 3.28 0.21 3.29
C HIS A 117 4.27 -0.04 4.45
N TYR A 118 4.58 0.99 5.26
CA TYR A 118 5.38 0.78 6.46
C TYR A 118 4.64 0.00 7.53
N GLY A 119 3.34 0.22 7.71
CA GLY A 119 2.53 -0.55 8.66
C GLY A 119 2.55 -2.05 8.33
N TYR A 120 2.46 -2.38 7.04
CA TYR A 120 2.62 -3.75 6.55
C TYR A 120 4.04 -4.28 6.76
N ALA A 121 5.07 -3.52 6.38
CA ALA A 121 6.47 -3.93 6.58
C ALA A 121 6.80 -4.19 8.05
N ALA A 122 6.30 -3.34 8.96
CA ALA A 122 6.46 -3.48 10.40
C ALA A 122 5.72 -4.72 10.94
N ALA A 123 4.52 -5.03 10.43
CA ALA A 123 3.84 -6.28 10.77
C ALA A 123 4.67 -7.51 10.36
N ARG A 124 5.23 -7.51 9.14
CA ARG A 124 6.11 -8.60 8.68
C ARG A 124 7.35 -8.71 9.56
N ALA A 125 8.00 -7.59 9.87
CA ALA A 125 9.17 -7.56 10.76
C ALA A 125 8.84 -8.08 12.17
N TYR A 126 7.67 -7.75 12.73
CA TYR A 126 7.25 -8.31 14.02
C TYR A 126 7.05 -9.83 13.95
N ILE A 127 6.39 -10.34 12.90
CA ILE A 127 6.21 -11.79 12.72
C ILE A 127 7.58 -12.50 12.62
N THR A 128 8.57 -11.88 11.97
CA THR A 128 9.91 -12.43 11.82
C THR A 128 10.73 -12.38 13.12
N TYR A 129 10.76 -11.22 13.79
CA TYR A 129 11.74 -10.95 14.86
C TYR A 129 11.16 -10.91 16.27
N GLN A 130 9.83 -10.89 16.40
CA GLN A 130 9.09 -10.73 17.67
C GLN A 130 9.54 -9.52 18.49
N ASP A 131 10.01 -8.47 17.81
CA ASP A 131 10.48 -7.24 18.44
C ASP A 131 9.28 -6.28 18.67
N PRO A 132 9.00 -5.88 19.92
CA PRO A 132 7.85 -5.04 20.24
C PRO A 132 7.88 -3.68 19.55
N ASP A 133 9.04 -3.14 19.19
CA ASP A 133 9.14 -1.86 18.48
C ASP A 133 8.44 -1.94 17.11
N PHE A 134 8.56 -3.08 16.42
CA PHE A 134 7.88 -3.31 15.14
C PHE A 134 6.37 -3.49 15.32
N LEU A 135 5.95 -4.14 16.41
CA LEU A 135 4.53 -4.28 16.72
C LEU A 135 3.89 -2.93 17.00
N ASP A 136 4.51 -2.12 17.87
CA ASP A 136 4.02 -0.79 18.25
C ASP A 136 3.88 0.11 17.01
N PHE A 137 4.89 0.10 16.14
CA PHE A 137 4.87 0.83 14.88
C PHE A 137 3.70 0.39 13.98
N SER A 138 3.50 -0.92 13.83
CA SER A 138 2.43 -1.47 13.00
C SER A 138 1.04 -1.16 13.56
N VAL A 139 0.85 -1.34 14.88
CA VAL A 139 -0.42 -1.07 15.58
C VAL A 139 -0.78 0.41 15.51
N THR A 140 0.19 1.30 15.67
CA THR A 140 -0.03 2.74 15.55
C THR A 140 -0.57 3.09 14.17
N LEU A 141 0.09 2.61 13.11
CA LEU A 141 -0.34 2.88 11.74
C LEU A 141 -1.67 2.22 11.38
N TRP A 142 -1.90 1.01 11.87
CA TRP A 142 -3.18 0.32 11.69
C TRP A 142 -4.33 1.08 12.36
N THR A 143 -4.10 1.55 13.59
CA THR A 143 -5.09 2.34 14.34
C THR A 143 -5.42 3.63 13.60
N SER A 144 -4.40 4.36 13.13
CA SER A 144 -4.60 5.55 12.28
C SER A 144 -5.35 5.22 10.99
N ALA A 145 -5.06 4.07 10.35
CA ALA A 145 -5.70 3.64 9.10
C ALA A 145 -7.19 3.32 9.30
N ARG A 146 -7.52 2.74 10.45
CA ARG A 146 -8.87 2.30 10.79
C ARG A 146 -9.87 3.44 10.80
N CYS A 147 -9.46 4.65 11.16
CA CYS A 147 -10.31 5.85 11.12
C CYS A 147 -10.87 6.12 9.71
N TYR A 148 -10.19 5.67 8.66
CA TYR A 148 -10.58 5.87 7.26
C TYR A 148 -11.25 4.64 6.62
N MET A 149 -11.50 3.58 7.42
CA MET A 149 -12.17 2.38 6.95
C MET A 149 -13.67 2.46 7.25
N ILE A 150 -14.48 2.18 6.24
CA ILE A 150 -15.94 2.24 6.36
C ILE A 150 -16.41 1.12 7.29
N SER A 151 -17.03 1.47 8.41
CA SER A 151 -17.66 0.50 9.33
C SER A 151 -18.93 -0.08 8.72
N LYS A 152 -19.49 -1.14 9.34
CA LYS A 152 -20.78 -1.69 8.88
C LYS A 152 -21.91 -0.67 9.04
N GLU A 153 -21.88 0.08 10.12
CA GLU A 153 -22.86 1.11 10.45
C GLU A 153 -22.77 2.28 9.47
N GLN A 154 -21.54 2.70 9.12
CA GLN A 154 -21.28 3.73 8.11
C GLN A 154 -21.71 3.29 6.71
N ALA A 155 -21.50 2.01 6.35
CA ALA A 155 -21.97 1.46 5.08
C ALA A 155 -23.50 1.45 4.97
N VAL A 156 -24.22 1.33 6.09
CA VAL A 156 -25.70 1.37 6.14
C VAL A 156 -26.21 2.81 6.15
N SER A 157 -25.60 3.69 6.95
CA SER A 157 -26.04 5.09 7.06
C SER A 157 -25.67 5.93 5.84
N GLY A 158 -24.72 5.44 5.03
CA GLY A 158 -24.18 6.19 3.91
C GLY A 158 -23.28 7.36 4.32
N ASN A 159 -22.90 7.48 5.60
CA ASN A 159 -22.15 8.63 6.13
C ASN A 159 -20.93 8.18 6.93
N THR A 160 -19.89 9.02 6.95
CA THR A 160 -18.69 8.82 7.78
C THR A 160 -18.28 10.12 8.47
N ASP A 161 -17.83 10.02 9.71
CA ASP A 161 -17.43 11.20 10.51
C ASP A 161 -16.14 11.85 9.98
N VAL A 162 -15.34 11.09 9.20
CA VAL A 162 -14.02 11.51 8.74
C VAL A 162 -14.07 12.27 7.41
N LYS A 163 -15.17 12.16 6.65
CA LYS A 163 -15.36 12.90 5.41
C LYS A 163 -16.84 13.20 5.13
N GLN A 164 -17.11 14.46 4.78
CA GLN A 164 -18.45 14.98 4.50
C GLN A 164 -18.87 14.68 3.04
N PHE A 165 -19.07 13.40 2.69
CA PHE A 165 -19.73 13.01 1.45
C PHE A 165 -20.59 11.78 1.68
N ASN A 166 -21.64 11.63 0.85
CA ASN A 166 -22.51 10.45 0.90
C ASN A 166 -21.78 9.26 0.28
N LEU A 167 -21.61 8.20 1.07
CA LEU A 167 -21.17 6.89 0.61
C LEU A 167 -22.31 6.25 -0.20
N SER A 168 -21.96 5.63 -1.33
CA SER A 168 -22.87 4.66 -1.95
C SER A 168 -23.12 3.51 -0.97
N THR A 169 -24.30 2.91 -0.96
CA THR A 169 -24.56 1.74 -0.10
C THR A 169 -23.92 0.45 -0.64
N SER A 170 -23.57 0.44 -1.93
CA SER A 170 -22.96 -0.69 -2.63
C SER A 170 -22.05 -0.27 -3.79
N CYS A 171 -21.13 -1.15 -4.18
CA CYS A 171 -20.40 -1.09 -5.45
C CYS A 171 -20.95 -2.18 -6.39
N PRO A 172 -20.83 -2.03 -7.73
CA PRO A 172 -21.14 -3.11 -8.66
C PRO A 172 -20.39 -4.40 -8.26
N GLY A 173 -21.13 -5.49 -8.01
CA GLY A 173 -20.55 -6.77 -7.57
C GLY A 173 -20.27 -6.90 -6.07
N ALA A 174 -20.55 -5.89 -5.25
CA ALA A 174 -20.40 -5.94 -3.79
C ALA A 174 -21.72 -5.60 -3.09
N THR A 175 -22.11 -6.43 -2.11
CA THR A 175 -23.34 -6.25 -1.33
C THR A 175 -23.21 -5.23 -0.19
N SER A 176 -21.99 -4.77 0.10
CA SER A 176 -21.70 -3.80 1.16
C SER A 176 -20.38 -3.08 0.90
N LEU A 177 -20.27 -1.82 1.37
CA LEU A 177 -19.00 -1.09 1.43
C LEU A 177 -18.23 -1.30 2.74
N ALA A 178 -18.74 -2.10 3.68
CA ALA A 178 -18.07 -2.34 4.95
C ALA A 178 -16.66 -2.93 4.74
N GLY A 179 -15.67 -2.37 5.43
CA GLY A 179 -14.25 -2.70 5.24
C GLY A 179 -13.59 -2.01 4.04
N GLY A 180 -14.37 -1.28 3.23
CA GLY A 180 -13.85 -0.46 2.14
C GLY A 180 -13.10 0.78 2.66
N THR A 181 -12.28 1.34 1.77
CA THR A 181 -11.63 2.64 1.95
C THR A 181 -11.97 3.50 0.74
N TYR A 182 -12.02 4.82 0.91
CA TYR A 182 -12.20 5.75 -0.19
C TYR A 182 -10.86 6.32 -0.66
N TRP A 183 -10.77 6.64 -1.95
CA TRP A 183 -9.66 7.41 -2.49
C TRP A 183 -9.81 8.88 -2.10
N VAL A 184 -8.70 9.56 -1.79
CA VAL A 184 -8.73 11.00 -1.57
C VAL A 184 -8.76 11.68 -2.94
N SER A 185 -9.88 12.30 -3.30
CA SER A 185 -9.90 13.27 -4.40
C SER A 185 -9.17 14.55 -3.94
N HIS A 186 -7.97 14.72 -4.49
CA HIS A 186 -7.25 15.97 -4.80
C HIS A 186 -7.13 17.16 -3.83
N ASP A 187 -7.41 17.08 -2.52
CA ASP A 187 -7.26 18.29 -1.66
C ASP A 187 -6.49 18.19 -0.35
N LEU A 188 -5.72 17.13 -0.08
CA LEU A 188 -4.79 17.15 1.06
C LEU A 188 -3.46 16.48 0.70
N HIS A 189 -2.53 17.31 0.21
CA HIS A 189 -1.08 17.10 0.23
C HIS A 189 -0.68 15.62 0.10
N GLN A 190 -0.85 15.14 -1.12
CA GLN A 190 0.09 14.25 -1.79
C GLN A 190 1.51 14.60 -1.31
N CYS A 191 2.38 13.62 -1.05
CA CYS A 191 3.80 13.87 -0.82
C CYS A 191 4.42 14.60 -2.03
N LEU A 192 4.22 15.91 -2.12
CA LEU A 192 4.62 16.80 -3.18
C LEU A 192 5.23 18.04 -2.54
N ILE A 193 6.55 18.05 -2.47
CA ILE A 193 7.36 19.08 -3.11
C ILE A 193 8.02 18.30 -4.26
N ASP A 194 7.92 18.62 -5.55
CA ASP A 194 7.48 19.84 -6.24
C ASP A 194 7.05 19.48 -7.69
N PRO A 195 6.44 20.41 -8.44
CA PRO A 195 6.02 20.22 -9.81
C PRO A 195 7.21 20.40 -10.76
N LEU A 196 7.36 19.49 -11.72
CA LEU A 196 7.86 19.90 -13.04
C LEU A 196 6.98 19.24 -14.11
N ARG A 197 6.14 20.10 -14.68
CA ARG A 197 5.49 19.95 -15.96
C ARG A 197 6.43 20.61 -16.98
N ASN A 198 6.73 19.87 -18.05
CA ASN A 198 7.62 20.15 -19.19
C ASN A 198 9.11 19.88 -18.98
#